data_AF-A0A7V2QCK0-F1
#
_entry.id   AF-A0A7V2QCK0-F1
#
_cell.length_a   1.000
_cell.length_b   1.000
_cell.length_c   1.000
_cell.angle_alpha   90.00
_cell.angle_beta   90.00
_cell.angle_gamma   90.00
#
_symmetry.space_group_name_H-M   'P 1'
#
loop_
_entity.id
_entity.type
_entity.pdbx_description
1 polymer ?
#
loop_
_entity_poly.entity_id
_entity_poly.type
_entity_poly.pdbx_seq_one_letter_code
_entity_poly.pdbx_strand_id
1 'polypeptide(L)'
;MFCPQCRCEFVGWADKCPDCHISLVEELPPIPEAADESISYEALVDLIRENGGQLKIDLSTTDVGMRRKGGFPYLGYKFAWAKRMQGDLKGNVVDLTTTRVGREKKWSFPYQGHGYAWTKRMEGHVGGNPLTLTANKVGREKRSSFPYRGYGFAWAQELTGECGDRLRVDLLVTDVGRKKGWSFPYSGYGSAWANEGVLTLTLNEQS
;
A
#
# COMPACT_ATOMS: atom_id res chain seq x y z
N MET A 1 15.75 21.74 -17.63
CA MET A 1 14.93 21.30 -16.47
C MET A 1 13.74 20.49 -16.99
N PHE A 2 13.27 19.50 -16.25
CA PHE A 2 12.23 18.56 -16.68
C PHE A 2 11.04 18.55 -15.72
N CYS A 3 9.86 18.34 -16.29
CA CYS A 3 8.64 18.12 -15.52
C CYS A 3 8.50 16.62 -15.18
N PRO A 4 8.45 16.21 -13.90
CA PRO A 4 8.41 14.78 -13.54
C PRO A 4 7.11 14.08 -13.96
N GLN A 5 6.02 14.83 -14.15
CA GLN A 5 4.72 14.26 -14.53
C GLN A 5 4.53 14.19 -16.05
N CYS A 6 4.86 15.27 -16.75
CA CYS A 6 4.65 15.41 -18.19
C CYS A 6 5.89 15.07 -19.03
N ARG A 7 7.07 14.95 -18.42
CA ARG A 7 8.36 14.65 -19.06
C ARG A 7 8.78 15.63 -20.16
N CYS A 8 8.12 16.79 -20.26
CA CYS A 8 8.54 17.86 -21.15
C CYS A 8 9.85 18.49 -20.66
N GLU A 9 10.74 18.79 -21.61
CA GLU A 9 11.97 19.53 -21.37
C GLU A 9 11.69 21.03 -21.48
N PHE A 10 12.21 21.79 -20.51
CA PHE A 10 12.12 23.24 -20.48
C PHE A 10 13.52 23.84 -20.42
N VAL A 11 13.77 24.76 -21.35
CA VAL A 11 15.00 25.56 -21.43
C VAL A 11 14.71 26.92 -20.79
N GLY A 12 15.33 27.20 -19.65
CA GLY A 12 15.22 28.50 -18.98
C GLY A 12 14.36 28.52 -17.71
N TRP A 13 14.32 29.73 -17.11
CA TRP A 13 14.26 30.11 -15.69
C TRP A 13 12.93 29.84 -14.97
N ALA A 14 12.15 28.89 -15.47
CA ALA A 14 10.85 28.55 -14.92
C ALA A 14 11.01 27.46 -13.85
N ASP A 15 10.79 27.78 -12.58
CA ASP A 15 10.84 26.79 -11.50
C ASP A 15 9.67 25.78 -11.54
N LYS A 16 8.62 26.06 -12.32
CA LYS A 16 7.38 25.26 -12.36
C LYS A 16 6.90 25.00 -13.79
N CYS A 17 6.34 23.81 -14.00
CA CYS A 17 5.68 23.44 -15.25
C CYS A 17 4.39 24.26 -15.46
N PRO A 18 4.16 24.83 -16.66
CA PRO A 18 2.94 25.59 -16.95
C PRO A 18 1.67 24.74 -16.99
N ASP A 19 1.78 23.46 -17.37
CA ASP A 19 0.62 22.56 -17.47
C ASP A 19 0.31 21.84 -16.15
N CYS A 20 1.36 21.39 -15.45
CA CYS A 20 1.21 20.57 -14.25
C CYS A 20 1.32 21.38 -12.95
N HIS A 21 1.89 22.60 -13.01
CA HIS A 21 2.20 23.44 -11.86
C HIS A 21 3.10 22.79 -10.78
N ILE A 22 3.83 21.73 -11.15
CA ILE A 22 4.81 21.03 -10.29
C ILE A 22 6.21 21.62 -10.54
N SER A 23 7.05 21.61 -9.50
CA SER A 23 8.45 22.04 -9.59
C SER A 23 9.23 21.21 -10.62
N LEU A 24 10.00 21.89 -11.46
CA LEU A 24 10.89 21.22 -12.41
C LEU A 24 12.12 20.66 -11.69
N VAL A 25 12.69 19.59 -12.23
CA VAL A 25 13.93 18.95 -11.75
C VAL A 25 15.03 19.07 -12.81
N GLU A 26 16.30 19.23 -12.41
CA GLU A 26 17.41 19.36 -13.37
C GLU A 26 17.66 18.07 -14.15
N GLU A 27 17.51 16.92 -13.50
CA GLU A 27 17.69 15.60 -14.08
C GLU A 27 16.44 14.76 -13.79
N LEU A 28 15.91 14.07 -14.80
CA LEU A 28 14.82 13.13 -14.60
C LEU A 28 15.34 11.98 -13.74
N PRO A 29 14.60 11.52 -12.71
CA PRO A 29 14.96 10.28 -12.04
C PRO A 29 15.06 9.19 -13.12
N PRO A 30 16.12 8.36 -13.11
CA PRO A 30 16.29 7.32 -14.11
C PRO A 30 15.00 6.52 -14.18
N ILE A 31 14.49 6.32 -15.40
CA ILE A 31 13.40 5.37 -15.61
C ILE A 31 13.98 4.06 -15.07
N PRO A 32 13.37 3.43 -14.05
CA PRO A 32 13.84 2.14 -13.59
C PRO A 32 13.83 1.24 -14.82
N GLU A 33 15.02 0.90 -15.31
CA GLU A 33 15.19 -0.13 -16.32
C GLU A 33 14.45 -1.34 -15.76
N ALA A 34 13.43 -1.80 -16.47
CA ALA A 34 12.74 -3.01 -16.10
C ALA A 34 13.84 -4.08 -16.10
N ALA A 35 14.23 -4.56 -14.91
CA ALA A 35 15.12 -5.69 -14.83
C ALA A 35 14.44 -6.82 -15.62
N ASP A 36 15.00 -7.13 -16.79
CA ASP A 36 14.44 -8.00 -17.84
C ASP A 36 14.37 -9.49 -17.44
N GLU A 37 14.43 -9.79 -16.14
CA GLU A 37 14.20 -11.13 -15.61
C GLU A 37 12.72 -11.30 -15.27
N SER A 38 11.86 -11.17 -16.29
CA SER A 38 10.47 -11.59 -16.14
C SER A 38 10.41 -13.13 -16.23
N ILE A 39 10.01 -13.79 -15.14
CA ILE A 39 9.74 -15.22 -15.16
C ILE A 39 8.44 -15.46 -15.94
N SER A 40 8.48 -16.37 -16.91
CA SER A 40 7.26 -16.78 -17.61
C SER A 40 6.24 -17.37 -16.62
N TYR A 41 4.95 -17.15 -16.88
CA TYR A 41 3.89 -17.67 -16.01
C TYR A 41 4.02 -19.18 -15.74
N GLU A 42 4.39 -19.96 -16.76
CA GLU A 42 4.60 -21.40 -16.66
C GLU A 42 5.77 -21.75 -15.75
N ALA A 43 6.90 -21.05 -15.88
CA ALA A 43 8.04 -21.24 -15.00
C ALA A 43 7.73 -20.87 -13.53
N LEU A 44 6.87 -19.86 -13.30
CA LEU A 44 6.39 -19.54 -11.96
C LEU A 44 5.54 -20.68 -11.38
N VAL A 45 4.63 -21.25 -12.18
CA VAL A 45 3.80 -22.39 -11.81
C VAL A 45 4.65 -23.63 -11.50
N ASP A 46 5.64 -23.92 -12.33
CA ASP A 46 6.55 -25.04 -12.12
C ASP A 46 7.39 -24.85 -10.86
N LEU A 47 7.89 -23.64 -10.61
CA LEU A 47 8.59 -23.31 -9.38
C LEU A 47 7.72 -23.52 -8.13
N ILE A 48 6.44 -23.16 -8.19
CA ILE A 48 5.50 -23.42 -7.07
C ILE A 48 5.27 -24.92 -6.91
N ARG A 49 5.17 -25.68 -8.01
CA ARG A 49 5.03 -27.14 -7.98
C ARG A 49 6.25 -27.81 -7.36
N GLU A 50 7.45 -27.37 -7.73
CA GLU A 50 8.72 -27.85 -7.16
C GLU A 50 8.85 -27.57 -5.66
N ASN A 51 8.29 -26.46 -5.17
CA ASN A 51 8.25 -26.13 -3.74
C ASN A 51 7.10 -26.81 -2.96
N GLY A 52 6.50 -27.87 -3.51
CA GLY A 52 5.43 -28.61 -2.85
C GLY A 52 4.05 -27.94 -2.96
N GLY A 53 3.84 -27.13 -3.99
CA GLY A 53 2.55 -26.49 -4.30
C GLY A 53 2.31 -25.15 -3.62
N GLN A 54 3.26 -24.67 -2.82
CA GLN A 54 3.18 -23.38 -2.13
C GLN A 54 4.51 -22.63 -2.19
N LEU A 55 4.44 -21.32 -2.39
CA LEU A 55 5.60 -20.43 -2.36
C LEU A 55 5.32 -19.25 -1.45
N LYS A 56 6.24 -18.97 -0.52
CA LYS A 56 6.14 -17.86 0.43
C LYS A 56 7.17 -16.79 0.10
N ILE A 57 6.74 -15.53 0.09
CA ILE A 57 7.55 -14.36 -0.23
C ILE A 57 7.33 -13.32 0.85
N ASP A 58 8.41 -12.92 1.51
CA ASP A 58 8.35 -11.85 2.51
C ASP A 58 8.26 -10.49 1.79
N LEU A 59 7.25 -9.71 2.15
CA LEU A 59 7.01 -8.38 1.65
C LEU A 59 7.21 -7.35 2.75
N SER A 60 7.81 -6.23 2.39
CA SER A 60 8.00 -5.06 3.24
C SER A 60 7.39 -3.81 2.58
N THR A 61 6.90 -2.89 3.40
CA THR A 61 6.29 -1.65 2.91
C THR A 61 7.35 -0.61 2.62
N THR A 62 7.46 -0.22 1.36
CA THR A 62 8.44 0.76 0.91
C THR A 62 7.85 2.17 0.79
N ASP A 63 6.53 2.28 0.58
CA ASP A 63 5.83 3.57 0.56
C ASP A 63 4.53 3.52 1.38
N VAL A 64 4.31 4.55 2.19
CA VAL A 64 3.13 4.69 3.06
C VAL A 64 2.28 5.84 2.57
N GLY A 65 1.09 5.52 2.06
CA GLY A 65 0.11 6.51 1.66
C GLY A 65 -0.50 7.15 2.89
N MET A 66 -0.48 8.49 2.95
CA MET A 66 -1.12 9.23 4.03
C MET A 66 -2.11 10.25 3.47
N ARG A 67 -3.28 10.36 4.12
CA ARG A 67 -4.23 11.43 3.85
C ARG A 67 -4.72 12.06 5.14
N ARG A 68 -4.54 13.37 5.24
CA ARG A 68 -5.15 14.18 6.30
C ARG A 68 -6.41 14.82 5.75
N LYS A 69 -7.52 14.73 6.47
CA LYS A 69 -8.71 15.55 6.21
C LYS A 69 -8.96 16.44 7.41
N GLY A 70 -8.81 17.74 7.24
CA GLY A 70 -9.22 18.75 8.22
C GLY A 70 -10.68 19.15 8.00
N GLY A 71 -11.35 19.55 9.09
CA GLY A 71 -12.69 20.13 9.07
C GLY A 71 -12.92 20.95 10.34
N PHE A 72 -13.46 22.16 10.16
CA PHE A 72 -13.93 23.05 11.24
C PHE A 72 -15.27 22.54 11.79
N PRO A 73 -15.60 22.65 13.10
CA PRO A 73 -14.87 23.35 14.16
C PRO A 73 -13.66 22.59 14.68
N TYR A 74 -13.71 21.27 14.90
CA TYR A 74 -12.54 20.47 15.30
C TYR A 74 -12.77 18.99 15.04
N LEU A 75 -11.98 18.36 14.17
CA LEU A 75 -11.45 16.97 14.24
C LEU A 75 -10.83 16.59 12.89
N GLY A 76 -9.51 16.71 12.81
CA GLY A 76 -8.77 16.18 11.66
C GLY A 76 -8.60 14.67 11.77
N TYR A 77 -8.95 13.93 10.72
CA TYR A 77 -8.60 12.51 10.63
C TYR A 77 -7.31 12.37 9.84
N LYS A 78 -6.40 11.52 10.33
CA LYS A 78 -5.26 11.06 9.55
C LYS A 78 -5.43 9.59 9.24
N PHE A 79 -5.43 9.29 7.95
CA PHE A 79 -5.47 7.95 7.41
C PHE A 79 -4.07 7.59 6.94
N ALA A 80 -3.63 6.36 7.20
CA ALA A 80 -2.52 5.75 6.51
C ALA A 80 -2.93 4.40 5.93
N TRP A 81 -2.18 3.94 4.94
CA TRP A 81 -2.27 2.62 4.33
C TRP A 81 -0.92 2.30 3.69
N ALA A 82 -0.62 1.02 3.46
CA ALA A 82 0.55 0.62 2.69
C ALA A 82 0.31 1.01 1.24
N LYS A 83 1.04 1.98 0.68
CA LYS A 83 0.86 2.44 -0.70
C LYS A 83 1.61 1.54 -1.67
N ARG A 84 2.82 1.12 -1.30
CA ARG A 84 3.65 0.18 -2.06
C ARG A 84 4.28 -0.84 -1.13
N MET A 85 4.25 -2.11 -1.50
CA MET A 85 4.93 -3.20 -0.81
C MET A 85 5.81 -3.93 -1.81
N GLN A 86 7.04 -4.24 -1.41
CA GLN A 86 8.01 -4.93 -2.26
C GLN A 86 8.64 -6.11 -1.51
N GLY A 87 9.01 -7.12 -2.28
CA GLY A 87 9.76 -8.28 -1.80
C GLY A 87 10.65 -8.84 -2.90
N ASP A 88 11.49 -9.79 -2.53
CA ASP A 88 12.37 -10.48 -3.47
C ASP A 88 12.04 -11.97 -3.50
N LEU A 89 11.95 -12.53 -4.70
CA LEU A 89 11.84 -13.95 -4.93
C LEU A 89 13.02 -14.41 -5.79
N LYS A 90 14.10 -14.85 -5.14
CA LYS A 90 15.30 -15.39 -5.84
C LYS A 90 15.79 -14.43 -6.94
N GLY A 91 15.83 -13.12 -6.67
CA GLY A 91 16.21 -12.09 -7.64
C GLY A 91 15.04 -11.47 -8.42
N ASN A 92 13.82 -12.01 -8.28
CA ASN A 92 12.65 -11.48 -8.95
C ASN A 92 11.91 -10.52 -8.03
N VAL A 93 11.85 -9.25 -8.43
CA VAL A 93 11.18 -8.22 -7.66
C VAL A 93 9.67 -8.45 -7.70
N VAL A 94 9.09 -8.57 -6.52
CA VAL A 94 7.64 -8.51 -6.32
C VAL A 94 7.30 -7.08 -5.95
N ASP A 95 6.40 -6.45 -6.70
CA ASP A 95 5.97 -5.08 -6.45
C ASP A 95 4.46 -4.96 -6.46
N LEU A 96 3.89 -4.56 -5.33
CA LEU A 96 2.46 -4.40 -5.11
C LEU A 96 2.14 -2.94 -4.81
N THR A 97 1.22 -2.36 -5.57
CA THR A 97 0.73 -0.99 -5.37
C THR A 97 -0.74 -1.00 -4.98
N THR A 98 -1.10 -0.21 -3.97
CA THR A 98 -2.49 -0.04 -3.55
C THR A 98 -3.25 0.83 -4.54
N THR A 99 -4.22 0.24 -5.22
CA THR A 99 -5.10 0.93 -6.17
C THR A 99 -6.36 1.46 -5.51
N ARG A 100 -6.87 0.78 -4.46
CA ARG A 100 -8.06 1.20 -3.73
C ARG A 100 -7.88 1.20 -2.23
N VAL A 101 -8.24 2.31 -1.60
CA VAL A 101 -8.18 2.49 -0.14
C VAL A 101 -9.58 2.37 0.45
N GLY A 102 -9.75 1.44 1.38
CA GLY A 102 -10.94 1.32 2.20
C GLY A 102 -10.95 2.41 3.28
N ARG A 103 -12.12 2.98 3.56
CA ARG A 103 -12.28 4.01 4.59
C ARG A 103 -13.57 3.79 5.34
N GLU A 104 -13.50 3.94 6.65
CA GLU A 104 -14.67 3.94 7.52
C GLU A 104 -14.51 5.02 8.58
N LYS A 105 -15.63 5.64 8.94
CA LYS A 105 -15.69 6.60 10.04
C LYS A 105 -16.73 6.12 11.02
N LYS A 106 -16.35 6.06 12.30
CA LYS A 106 -17.30 5.85 13.39
C LYS A 106 -17.34 7.10 14.24
N TRP A 107 -18.54 7.60 14.51
CA TRP A 107 -18.79 8.69 15.42
C TRP A 107 -19.53 8.15 16.63
N SER A 108 -19.05 8.50 17.82
CA SER A 108 -19.79 8.35 19.07
C SER A 108 -19.92 9.69 19.77
N PHE A 109 -21.12 9.93 20.30
CA PHE A 109 -21.44 11.08 21.14
C PHE A 109 -20.63 10.99 22.46
N PRO A 110 -20.15 12.10 23.06
CA PRO A 110 -20.39 13.49 22.65
C PRO A 110 -19.45 14.00 21.55
N TYR A 111 -18.19 13.57 21.43
CA TYR A 111 -17.26 14.05 20.37
C TYR A 111 -16.09 13.07 20.07
N GLN A 112 -16.36 11.77 19.95
CA GLN A 112 -15.34 10.76 19.69
C GLN A 112 -15.50 10.19 18.26
N GLY A 113 -14.81 10.82 17.31
CA GLY A 113 -14.74 10.33 15.94
C GLY A 113 -13.48 9.48 15.73
N HIS A 114 -13.63 8.25 15.26
CA HIS A 114 -12.52 7.40 14.80
C HIS A 114 -12.55 7.29 13.27
N GLY A 115 -11.41 7.59 12.64
CA GLY A 115 -11.20 7.33 11.23
C GLY A 115 -10.38 6.04 11.07
N TYR A 116 -10.84 5.16 10.21
CA TYR A 116 -10.14 3.95 9.80
C TYR A 116 -9.83 4.04 8.31
N ALA A 117 -8.62 3.67 7.93
CA ALA A 117 -8.27 3.40 6.54
C ALA A 117 -7.44 2.13 6.48
N TRP A 118 -7.59 1.41 5.37
CA TRP A 118 -6.84 0.20 5.10
C TRP A 118 -6.71 0.03 3.59
N THR A 119 -5.78 -0.82 3.18
CA THR A 119 -5.64 -1.23 1.79
C THR A 119 -6.82 -2.12 1.41
N LYS A 120 -7.69 -1.68 0.49
CA LYS A 120 -8.87 -2.46 0.06
C LYS A 120 -8.55 -3.32 -1.17
N ARG A 121 -7.75 -2.81 -2.10
CA ARG A 121 -7.28 -3.52 -3.29
C ARG A 121 -5.83 -3.14 -3.58
N MET A 122 -5.01 -4.14 -3.87
CA MET A 122 -3.65 -3.98 -4.40
C MET A 122 -3.56 -4.66 -5.76
N GLU A 123 -2.72 -4.10 -6.61
CA GLU A 123 -2.37 -4.66 -7.91
C GLU A 123 -0.87 -4.60 -8.05
N GLY A 124 -0.29 -5.56 -8.72
CA GLY A 124 1.16 -5.66 -8.80
C GLY A 124 1.59 -6.76 -9.74
N HIS A 125 2.89 -7.06 -9.68
CA HIS A 125 3.48 -8.12 -10.47
C HIS A 125 4.37 -9.01 -9.60
N VAL A 126 4.36 -10.31 -9.88
CA VAL A 126 5.33 -11.29 -9.34
C VAL A 126 6.09 -11.86 -10.54
N GLY A 127 7.39 -11.52 -10.63
CA GLY A 127 8.21 -11.93 -11.78
C GLY A 127 7.64 -11.47 -13.12
N GLY A 128 7.00 -10.29 -13.17
CA GLY A 128 6.34 -9.77 -14.38
C GLY A 128 4.89 -10.25 -14.59
N ASN A 129 4.39 -11.21 -13.82
CA ASN A 129 3.02 -11.70 -13.95
C ASN A 129 2.04 -10.86 -13.13
N PRO A 130 0.97 -10.31 -13.74
CA PRO A 130 0.04 -9.44 -13.05
C PRO A 130 -0.76 -10.21 -12.00
N LEU A 131 -0.94 -9.60 -10.84
CA LEU A 131 -1.78 -10.13 -9.77
C LEU A 131 -2.67 -9.05 -9.19
N THR A 132 -3.81 -9.47 -8.69
CA THR A 132 -4.74 -8.58 -7.98
C THR A 132 -5.08 -9.17 -6.62
N LEU A 133 -5.07 -8.33 -5.58
CA LEU A 133 -5.40 -8.71 -4.21
C LEU A 133 -6.52 -7.82 -3.69
N THR A 134 -7.49 -8.42 -3.00
CA THR A 134 -8.57 -7.72 -2.32
C THR A 134 -8.53 -8.05 -0.84
N ALA A 135 -8.71 -7.05 0.02
CA ALA A 135 -8.75 -7.27 1.46
C ALA A 135 -9.97 -8.11 1.85
N ASN A 136 -9.70 -9.29 2.40
CA ASN A 136 -10.69 -10.21 2.93
C ASN A 136 -10.98 -9.91 4.40
N LYS A 137 -9.93 -9.61 5.17
CA LYS A 137 -10.03 -9.32 6.61
C LYS A 137 -9.34 -8.03 6.97
N VAL A 138 -9.99 -7.24 7.83
CA VAL A 138 -9.50 -5.92 8.24
C VAL A 138 -9.28 -5.91 9.75
N GLY A 139 -8.02 -5.75 10.16
CA GLY A 139 -7.65 -5.54 11.55
C GLY A 139 -8.04 -4.15 12.00
N ARG A 140 -8.57 -4.02 13.21
CA ARG A 140 -9.00 -2.74 13.80
C ARG A 140 -8.59 -2.68 15.26
N GLU A 141 -7.99 -1.57 15.64
CA GLU A 141 -7.63 -1.31 17.03
C GLU A 141 -8.17 0.06 17.43
N LYS A 142 -8.84 0.12 18.58
CA LYS A 142 -9.28 1.38 19.19
C LYS A 142 -8.40 1.65 20.38
N ARG A 143 -7.84 2.85 20.44
CA ARG A 143 -7.20 3.34 21.66
C ARG A 143 -7.87 4.62 22.11
N SER A 144 -8.09 4.70 23.41
CA SER A 144 -8.52 5.92 24.10
C SER A 144 -7.43 6.32 25.09
N SER A 145 -7.26 7.63 25.29
CA SER A 145 -6.50 8.18 26.40
C SER A 145 -7.30 9.33 26.99
N PHE A 146 -7.49 9.31 28.30
CA PHE A 146 -8.06 10.42 29.07
C PHE A 146 -7.09 11.63 29.02
N PRO A 147 -7.52 12.90 28.89
CA PRO A 147 -8.89 13.40 29.00
C PRO A 147 -9.70 13.51 27.70
N TYR A 148 -9.12 13.43 26.48
CA TYR A 148 -9.91 13.46 25.23
C TYR A 148 -9.31 12.73 24.01
N ARG A 149 -10.25 12.21 23.19
CA ARG A 149 -10.19 11.75 21.78
C ARG A 149 -9.38 10.47 21.52
N GLY A 150 -10.11 9.36 21.46
CA GLY A 150 -9.57 8.10 21.00
C GLY A 150 -9.21 8.12 19.51
N TYR A 151 -8.19 7.37 19.14
CA TYR A 151 -7.75 7.18 17.76
C TYR A 151 -8.02 5.73 17.33
N GLY A 152 -8.39 5.58 16.06
CA GLY A 152 -8.59 4.29 15.43
C GLY A 152 -7.38 3.93 14.57
N PHE A 153 -6.93 2.69 14.68
CA PHE A 153 -6.02 2.08 13.71
C PHE A 153 -6.80 1.06 12.91
N ALA A 154 -6.56 1.00 11.60
CA ALA A 154 -6.99 -0.10 10.77
C ALA A 154 -5.88 -0.47 9.79
N TRP A 155 -5.87 -1.73 9.40
CA TRP A 155 -4.98 -2.27 8.37
C TRP A 155 -5.68 -3.47 7.72
N ALA A 156 -5.25 -3.83 6.51
CA ALA A 156 -5.68 -5.10 5.92
C ALA A 156 -4.88 -6.20 6.63
N GLN A 157 -5.55 -7.16 7.24
CA GLN A 157 -4.89 -8.26 7.94
C GLN A 157 -4.62 -9.43 6.99
N GLU A 158 -5.59 -9.70 6.11
CA GLU A 158 -5.51 -10.73 5.08
C GLU A 158 -6.03 -10.13 3.77
N LEU A 159 -5.26 -10.27 2.70
CA LEU A 159 -5.70 -9.98 1.34
C LEU A 159 -5.62 -11.25 0.52
N THR A 160 -6.62 -11.48 -0.31
CA THR A 160 -6.71 -12.68 -1.16
C THR A 160 -6.97 -12.25 -2.58
N GLY A 161 -6.50 -13.05 -3.53
CA GLY A 161 -6.80 -12.84 -4.93
C GLY A 161 -6.09 -13.86 -5.81
N GLU A 162 -5.82 -13.45 -7.04
CA GLU A 162 -5.46 -14.37 -8.12
C GLU A 162 -4.29 -13.79 -8.92
N CYS A 163 -3.46 -14.69 -9.44
CA CYS A 163 -2.37 -14.44 -10.36
C CYS A 163 -2.56 -15.36 -11.56
N GLY A 164 -3.27 -14.89 -12.59
CA GLY A 164 -3.73 -15.75 -13.69
C GLY A 164 -4.74 -16.80 -13.23
N ASP A 165 -4.94 -17.83 -14.05
CA ASP A 165 -6.05 -18.78 -13.87
C ASP A 165 -5.74 -19.94 -12.90
N ARG A 166 -4.45 -20.17 -12.59
CA ARG A 166 -3.99 -21.36 -11.86
C ARG A 166 -3.45 -21.07 -10.46
N LEU A 167 -3.19 -19.81 -10.15
CA LEU A 167 -2.57 -19.44 -8.87
C LEU A 167 -3.50 -18.59 -8.03
N ARG A 168 -3.76 -19.07 -6.82
CA ARG A 168 -4.36 -18.30 -5.75
C ARG A 168 -3.26 -17.63 -4.96
N VAL A 169 -3.48 -16.37 -4.61
CA VAL A 169 -2.53 -15.55 -3.87
C VAL A 169 -3.18 -15.07 -2.59
N ASP A 170 -2.52 -15.33 -1.46
CA ASP A 170 -2.95 -14.91 -0.13
C ASP A 170 -1.82 -14.12 0.54
N LEU A 171 -2.07 -12.87 0.90
CA LEU A 171 -1.14 -12.00 1.63
C LEU A 171 -1.58 -11.90 3.09
N LEU A 172 -0.76 -12.44 3.99
CA LEU A 172 -0.97 -12.36 5.44
C LEU A 172 -0.04 -11.31 6.04
N VAL A 173 -0.60 -10.30 6.70
CA VAL A 173 0.17 -9.24 7.36
C VAL A 173 0.70 -9.73 8.70
N THR A 174 2.02 -9.72 8.86
CA THR A 174 2.73 -10.20 10.06
C THR A 174 3.07 -9.06 11.00
N ASP A 175 3.46 -7.90 10.46
CA ASP A 175 3.76 -6.70 11.25
C ASP A 175 2.92 -5.49 10.82
N VAL A 176 2.58 -4.66 11.81
CA VAL A 176 1.72 -3.48 11.64
C VAL A 176 2.44 -2.23 12.10
N GLY A 177 2.80 -1.40 11.12
CA GLY A 177 3.39 -0.09 11.33
C GLY A 177 2.36 0.84 11.96
N ARG A 178 2.77 1.59 12.99
CA ARG A 178 1.90 2.52 13.71
C ARG A 178 2.60 3.87 13.85
N LYS A 179 1.89 4.94 13.54
CA LYS A 179 2.32 6.30 13.83
C LYS A 179 1.23 7.04 14.58
N LYS A 180 1.61 7.59 15.73
CA LYS A 180 0.80 8.56 16.46
C LYS A 180 1.23 9.95 16.04
N GLY A 181 0.28 10.86 15.93
CA GLY A 181 0.57 12.28 15.80
C GLY A 181 -0.39 13.09 16.64
N TRP A 182 0.07 14.29 16.98
CA TRP A 182 -0.66 15.24 17.79
C TRP A 182 -0.73 16.57 17.03
N SER A 183 -1.88 17.25 17.09
CA SER A 183 -1.96 18.65 16.67
C SER A 183 -2.79 19.45 17.65
N PHE A 184 -2.25 20.59 18.05
CA PHE A 184 -2.92 21.61 18.85
C PHE A 184 -4.17 22.15 18.11
N PRO A 185 -5.29 22.53 18.79
CA PRO A 185 -5.47 22.53 20.24
C PRO A 185 -5.66 21.15 20.87
N TYR A 186 -6.48 20.23 20.34
CA TYR A 186 -6.60 18.87 20.90
C TYR A 186 -7.13 17.86 19.88
N SER A 187 -6.27 17.06 19.24
CA SER A 187 -6.65 15.80 18.53
C SER A 187 -5.43 14.91 18.33
N GLY A 188 -5.32 13.83 19.12
CA GLY A 188 -4.43 12.72 18.77
C GLY A 188 -5.02 11.95 17.59
N TYR A 189 -4.21 11.67 16.56
CA TYR A 189 -4.59 10.79 15.47
C TYR A 189 -3.64 9.60 15.42
N GLY A 190 -4.23 8.43 15.20
CA GLY A 190 -3.53 7.17 14.98
C GLY A 190 -3.59 6.84 13.50
N SER A 191 -2.48 6.38 12.96
CA SER A 191 -2.42 5.85 11.61
C SER A 191 -1.69 4.51 11.67
N ALA A 192 -2.25 3.50 11.02
CA ALA A 192 -1.63 2.19 10.90
C ALA A 192 -1.59 1.77 9.43
N TRP A 193 -0.63 0.92 9.11
CA TRP A 193 -0.47 0.30 7.80
C TRP A 193 0.11 -1.10 8.00
N ALA A 194 -0.10 -2.00 7.05
CA ALA A 194 0.66 -3.24 6.99
C ALA A 194 2.12 -2.86 6.78
N ASN A 195 3.05 -3.28 7.63
CA ASN A 195 4.47 -2.96 7.49
C ASN A 195 5.22 -4.11 6.84
N GLU A 196 5.00 -5.32 7.34
CA GLU A 196 5.52 -6.57 6.78
C GLU A 196 4.38 -7.57 6.57
N GLY A 197 4.55 -8.47 5.63
CA GLY A 197 3.61 -9.57 5.40
C GLY A 197 4.20 -10.67 4.55
N VAL A 198 3.59 -11.84 4.58
CA VAL A 198 3.99 -13.01 3.79
C VAL A 198 2.97 -13.20 2.68
N LEU A 199 3.42 -13.07 1.44
CA LEU A 199 2.67 -13.42 0.24
C LEU A 199 2.83 -14.91 -0.03
N THR A 200 1.73 -15.64 0.00
CA THR A 200 1.69 -17.07 -0.30
C THR A 200 1.00 -17.27 -1.64
N LEU A 201 1.71 -17.89 -2.59
CA LEU A 201 1.14 -18.36 -3.84
C LEU A 201 0.86 -19.85 -3.72
N THR A 202 -0.36 -20.26 -4.05
CA THR A 202 -0.82 -21.66 -3.98
C THR A 202 -1.41 -22.06 -5.32
N LEU A 203 -1.12 -23.29 -5.76
CA LEU A 203 -1.76 -23.85 -6.95
C LEU A 203 -3.24 -24.13 -6.66
N ASN A 204 -4.12 -23.64 -7.53
CA ASN A 204 -5.51 -24.08 -7.56
C ASN A 204 -5.56 -25.46 -8.24
N GLU A 205 -5.80 -26.52 -7.47
CA GLU A 205 -5.91 -27.90 -7.99
C GLU A 205 -7.20 -28.15 -8.81
N GLN A 206 -7.91 -27.11 -9.26
CA GLN A 206 -9.22 -27.22 -9.90
C GLN A 206 -9.20 -27.34 -11.45
N SER A 207 -8.07 -27.68 -12.08
CA SER A 207 -8.01 -27.88 -13.54
C SER A 207 -7.47 -29.25 -13.92
#